data_AF-W4M941-F1
#
_entry.id   AF-W4M941-F1
#
_cell.length_a   1.000
_cell.length_b   1.000
_cell.length_c   1.000
_cell.angle_alpha   90.00
_cell.angle_beta   90.00
_cell.angle_gamma   90.00
#
_symmetry.space_group_name_H-M   'P 1'
#
loop_
_entity.id
_entity.type
_entity.pdbx_description
1 polymer ?
#
loop_
_entity_poly.entity_id
_entity_poly.type
_entity_poly.pdbx_seq_one_letter_code
_entity_poly.pdbx_strand_id
1 'polypeptide(L)' 'MATRQTQSIARFLMAPGVVLLLIWMIVPLSMTIWYSFQNYNLLSPDMRSFAGWFNYSFFSD' A
#
# COMPACT_ATOMS: atom_id res chain seq x y z
N MET A 1 6.13 -36.58 12.37
CA MET A 1 5.10 -35.62 11.91
C MET A 1 4.86 -34.63 13.04
N ALA A 2 5.32 -33.38 12.92
CA ALA A 2 4.96 -32.34 13.88
C ALA A 2 3.43 -32.15 13.82
N THR A 3 2.77 -32.27 14.96
CA THR A 3 1.31 -32.30 15.08
C THR A 3 0.70 -31.01 14.52
N ARG A 4 -0.46 -31.08 13.84
CA ARG A 4 -1.15 -29.91 13.23
C ARG A 4 -1.29 -28.72 14.20
N GLN A 5 -1.37 -28.98 15.50
CA GLN A 5 -1.43 -27.94 16.53
C GLN A 5 -0.14 -27.11 16.62
N THR A 6 1.05 -27.71 16.47
CA THR A 6 2.32 -26.98 16.46
C THR A 6 2.41 -26.01 15.28
N GLN A 7 1.87 -26.38 14.11
CA GLN A 7 1.82 -25.48 12.95
C GLN A 7 0.88 -24.28 13.16
N SER A 8 -0.27 -24.49 13.81
CA SER A 8 -1.21 -23.40 14.12
C SER A 8 -0.61 -22.40 15.12
N ILE A 9 0.05 -22.89 16.16
CA ILE A 9 0.72 -22.04 17.16
C ILE A 9 1.84 -21.24 16.52
N ALA A 10 2.66 -21.87 15.66
CA ALA A 10 3.74 -21.17 14.96
C ALA A 10 3.23 -19.98 14.11
N ARG A 11 2.11 -20.13 13.41
CA ARG A 11 1.48 -19.03 12.65
C ARG A 11 0.98 -17.90 13.54
N PHE A 12 0.40 -18.25 14.69
CA PHE A 12 -0.08 -17.26 15.65
C PHE A 12 1.06 -16.43 16.26
N LEU A 13 2.21 -17.08 16.52
CA LEU A 13 3.42 -16.39 17.00
C LEU A 13 4.02 -15.44 15.95
N MET A 14 3.84 -15.71 14.65
CA MET A 14 4.26 -14.80 13.57
C MET A 14 3.28 -13.65 13.31
N ALA A 15 2.00 -13.83 13.63
CA ALA A 15 0.94 -12.83 13.40
C ALA A 15 1.26 -11.41 13.89
N PRO A 16 1.80 -11.16 15.10
CA PRO A 16 2.09 -9.80 15.56
C PRO A 16 3.14 -9.09 14.67
N GLY A 17 4.17 -9.80 14.20
CA GLY A 17 5.17 -9.23 13.30
C GLY A 17 4.57 -8.88 11.93
N VAL A 18 3.72 -9.75 11.39
CA VAL A 18 3.01 -9.49 10.12
C VAL A 18 2.08 -8.29 10.24
N VAL A 19 1.30 -8.19 11.32
CA VAL A 19 0.39 -7.05 11.55
C VAL A 19 1.17 -5.74 11.65
N LEU A 20 2.29 -5.73 12.35
CA LEU A 20 3.15 -4.55 12.44
C LEU A 20 3.66 -4.12 11.05
N LEU A 21 4.16 -5.06 10.25
CA LEU A 21 4.62 -4.79 8.89
C LEU A 21 3.49 -4.32 7.97
N LEU A 22 2.29 -4.87 8.12
CA LEU A 22 1.11 -4.43 7.36
C LEU A 22 0.74 -2.99 7.72
N ILE A 23 0.66 -2.66 9.01
CA ILE A 23 0.39 -1.28 9.47
C ILE A 23 1.46 -0.33 8.93
N TRP A 24 2.73 -0.74 8.97
CA TRP A 24 3.83 0.05 8.44
C TRP A 24 3.71 0.31 6.93
N MET A 25 3.27 -0.70 6.16
CA MET A 25 3.09 -0.58 4.71
C MET A 25 1.82 0.18 4.30
N ILE A 26 0.78 0.23 5.15
CA ILE A 26 -0.46 0.95 4.84
C ILE A 26 -0.20 2.43 4.56
N VAL A 27 0.70 3.08 5.31
CA VAL A 27 1.02 4.51 5.14
C VAL A 27 1.57 4.83 3.74
N PRO A 28 2.70 4.24 3.29
CA PRO A 28 3.24 4.52 1.97
C PRO A 28 2.30 4.07 0.84
N LEU A 29 1.57 2.96 1.00
CA LEU A 29 0.61 2.51 0.00
C LEU A 29 -0.56 3.49 -0.17
N SER A 30 -1.07 4.04 0.94
CA SER A 30 -2.13 5.06 0.90
C SER A 30 -1.64 6.34 0.23
N MET A 31 -0.39 6.75 0.47
CA MET A 31 0.22 7.88 -0.23
C MET A 31 0.34 7.65 -1.74
N THR A 32 0.73 6.43 -2.16
CA THR A 32 0.77 6.07 -3.58
C THR A 32 -0.61 6.20 -4.23
N ILE A 33 -1.65 5.66 -3.58
CA ILE A 33 -3.02 5.79 -4.07
C ILE A 33 -3.39 7.27 -4.18
N TRP A 34 -3.17 8.05 -3.12
CA TRP A 34 -3.49 9.49 -3.11
C TRP A 34 -2.81 10.25 -4.24
N TYR A 35 -1.49 10.09 -4.41
CA TYR A 35 -0.73 10.79 -5.45
C TYR A 35 -1.13 10.34 -6.86
N SER A 36 -1.59 9.11 -7.04
CA SER A 36 -2.06 8.63 -8.35
C SER A 36 -3.30 9.39 -8.87
N PHE A 37 -4.08 10.03 -7.99
CA PHE A 37 -5.22 10.88 -8.36
C PHE A 37 -4.86 12.38 -8.48
N GLN A 38 -3.60 12.76 -8.28
CA GLN A 38 -3.13 14.14 -8.38
C GLN A 38 -2.25 14.33 -9.62
N ASN A 39 -2.23 15.55 -10.13
CA ASN A 39 -1.15 16.03 -11.00
C ASN A 39 0.01 16.47 -10.11
N TYR A 40 0.91 15.54 -9.81
CA TYR A 40 2.06 15.78 -8.95
C TYR A 40 3.38 15.85 -9.75
N ASN A 41 4.15 16.92 -9.56
CA ASN A 41 5.47 17.10 -10.16
C ASN A 41 6.52 17.30 -9.05
N LEU A 42 7.60 16.52 -9.06
CA LEU A 42 8.67 16.61 -8.07
C LEU A 42 9.47 17.92 -8.15
N LEU A 43 9.53 18.55 -9.34
CA LEU A 43 10.22 19.83 -9.56
C LEU A 43 9.35 21.04 -9.14
N SER A 44 8.06 20.83 -8.90
CA SER A 44 7.11 21.89 -8.51
C SER A 44 6.06 21.32 -7.55
N PRO A 45 6.48 20.94 -6.33
CA PRO A 45 5.63 20.21 -5.40
C PRO A 45 4.44 21.03 -4.86
N ASP A 46 4.47 22.35 -4.97
CA ASP A 46 3.38 23.21 -4.52
C ASP A 46 2.24 23.31 -5.55
N MET A 47 2.53 23.03 -6.81
CA MET A 47 1.55 23.04 -7.90
C MET A 47 0.87 21.68 -8.03
N ARG A 48 0.01 21.34 -7.06
CA ARG A 48 -0.81 20.12 -7.10
C ARG A 48 -2.23 20.45 -7.52
N SER A 49 -2.78 19.65 -8.44
CA SER A 49 -4.19 19.72 -8.82
C SER A 49 -4.81 18.33 -8.81
N PHE A 50 -6.08 18.23 -8.46
CA PHE A 50 -6.80 16.96 -8.46
C PHE A 50 -7.09 16.54 -9.91
N ALA A 51 -6.48 15.44 -10.35
CA ALA A 51 -6.61 14.91 -11.71
C ALA A 51 -7.80 13.93 -11.85
N GLY A 52 -8.34 13.43 -10.73
CA GLY A 52 -9.36 12.39 -10.75
C GLY A 52 -8.88 11.15 -11.51
N TRP A 53 -9.69 10.64 -12.43
CA TRP A 53 -9.37 9.44 -13.23
C TRP A 53 -8.51 9.71 -14.46
N PHE A 54 -8.17 10.97 -14.75
CA PHE A 54 -7.46 11.35 -15.97
C PHE A 54 -6.12 10.63 -16.14
N ASN A 55 -5.38 10.37 -15.05
CA ASN A 55 -4.11 9.64 -15.10
C ASN A 55 -4.27 8.18 -15.57
N TYR A 56 -5.47 7.61 -15.49
CA TYR A 56 -5.75 6.22 -15.87
C TYR A 56 -6.35 6.08 -17.27
N SER A 57 -6.84 7.16 -17.88
CA SER A 57 -7.43 7.11 -19.23
C SER A 57 -6.41 6.90 -20.35
N PHE A 58 -5.11 7.05 -20.06
CA PHE A 58 -4.04 6.84 -21.05
C PHE A 58 -3.66 5.37 -21.27
N PHE A 59 -4.23 4.44 -20.49
CA PHE A 59 -3.94 3.02 -20.63
C PHE A 59 -4.83 2.31 -21.67
N SER A 60 -5.76 3.02 -22.31
CA SER A 60 -6.76 2.45 -23.23
C SER A 60 -6.53 2.72 -24.72
N ASP A 61 -5.43 3.37 -25.09
CA ASP A 61 -4.99 3.60 -26.47
C ASP A 61 -3.83 2.67 -26.87
#